data_AF-A0A840QG06-F1
#
_entry.id   AF-A0A840QG06-F1
#
_cell.length_a   1.000
_cell.length_b   1.000
_cell.length_c   1.000
_cell.angle_alpha   90.00
_cell.angle_beta   90.00
_cell.angle_gamma   90.00
#
_symmetry.space_group_name_H-M   'P 1'
#
loop_
_entity.id
_entity.type
_entity.pdbx_description
1 polymer ?
#
loop_
_entity_poly.entity_id
_entity_poly.type
_entity_poly.pdbx_seq_one_letter_code
_entity_poly.pdbx_strand_id
1 'polypeptide(L)'
;MTQVAQVNLAEITIGKLALQKAATAQVRSLAQETLTDHQSAQSKLEQLASQKGAMLPSSPNAEQQGIGHQLESASGAMFDTTYLQAQIAGHQEAATQTRAEIASGHDADVQNYAKDFLPVVLKHLSDAEAAAKALGVAPKGANTGSGGFVEQAHPRAADLGLVVAGLAMAAGAGVVLLRRRQRLE
;
A
#
# COMPACT_ATOMS: atom_id res chain seq x y z
N MET A 1 -3.20 7.66 7.61
CA MET A 1 -4.48 6.91 7.48
C MET A 1 -4.91 6.70 6.04
N THR A 2 -5.11 7.75 5.23
CA THR A 2 -5.55 7.62 3.81
C THR A 2 -4.71 6.65 3.00
N GLN A 3 -3.38 6.83 2.99
CA GLN A 3 -2.47 5.96 2.23
C GLN A 3 -2.55 4.49 2.70
N VAL A 4 -2.58 4.27 4.02
CA VAL A 4 -2.74 2.92 4.61
C VAL A 4 -4.05 2.27 4.19
N ALA A 5 -5.16 3.01 4.19
CA ALA A 5 -6.45 2.49 3.73
C ALA A 5 -6.40 2.09 2.25
N GLN A 6 -5.78 2.92 1.40
CA GLN A 6 -5.64 2.60 -0.03
C GLN A 6 -4.79 1.34 -0.25
N VAL A 7 -3.68 1.20 0.48
CA VAL A 7 -2.83 -0.01 0.46
C VAL A 7 -3.63 -1.24 0.89
N ASN A 8 -4.34 -1.19 2.03
CA ASN A 8 -5.16 -2.32 2.48
C ASN A 8 -6.21 -2.71 1.45
N LEU A 9 -6.92 -1.73 0.87
CA LEU A 9 -7.92 -1.99 -0.16
C LEU A 9 -7.30 -2.60 -1.43
N ALA A 10 -6.08 -2.18 -1.80
CA ALA A 10 -5.34 -2.75 -2.92
C ALA A 10 -5.00 -4.21 -2.65
N GLU A 11 -4.36 -4.49 -1.51
CA GLU A 11 -3.95 -5.83 -1.05
C GLU A 11 -5.14 -6.79 -0.92
N ILE A 12 -6.28 -6.32 -0.40
CA ILE A 12 -7.53 -7.09 -0.35
C ILE A 12 -8.03 -7.44 -1.76
N THR A 13 -7.93 -6.49 -2.69
CA THR A 13 -8.40 -6.69 -4.07
C THR A 13 -7.52 -7.70 -4.80
N ILE A 14 -6.20 -7.51 -4.77
CA ILE A 14 -5.25 -8.40 -5.45
C ILE A 14 -5.13 -9.76 -4.76
N GLY A 15 -5.31 -9.84 -3.44
CA GLY A 15 -5.36 -11.09 -2.69
C GLY A 15 -6.54 -11.96 -3.11
N LYS A 16 -7.75 -11.37 -3.23
CA LYS A 16 -8.93 -12.10 -3.76
C LYS A 16 -8.70 -12.59 -5.19
N LEU A 17 -8.09 -11.76 -6.02
CA LEU A 17 -7.75 -12.13 -7.39
C LEU A 17 -6.75 -13.29 -7.44
N ALA A 18 -5.74 -13.28 -6.57
CA ALA A 18 -4.75 -14.35 -6.47
C ALA A 18 -5.33 -15.67 -5.99
N LEU A 19 -6.32 -15.67 -5.08
CA LEU A 19 -7.02 -16.91 -4.72
C LEU A 19 -7.69 -17.58 -5.93
N GLN A 20 -8.16 -16.78 -6.90
CA GLN A 20 -8.79 -17.27 -8.13
C GLN A 20 -7.79 -17.67 -9.21
N LYS A 21 -6.69 -16.91 -9.37
CA LYS A 21 -5.82 -17.00 -10.55
C LYS A 21 -4.44 -17.59 -10.31
N ALA A 22 -4.00 -17.73 -9.05
CA ALA A 22 -2.70 -18.28 -8.74
C ALA A 22 -2.50 -19.68 -9.33
N ALA A 23 -1.36 -19.89 -9.99
CA ALA A 23 -1.01 -21.18 -10.57
C ALA A 23 -0.43 -22.14 -9.53
N THR A 24 0.26 -21.61 -8.52
CA THR A 24 0.96 -22.40 -7.51
C THR A 24 0.28 -22.34 -6.14
N ALA A 25 0.48 -23.39 -5.34
CA ALA A 25 -0.03 -23.45 -3.97
C ALA A 25 0.65 -22.41 -3.07
N GLN A 26 1.93 -22.12 -3.32
CA GLN A 26 2.73 -21.13 -2.59
C GLN A 26 2.12 -19.73 -2.74
N VAL A 27 1.82 -19.28 -3.96
CA VAL A 27 1.19 -17.98 -4.20
C VAL A 27 -0.22 -17.92 -3.62
N ARG A 28 -1.00 -19.00 -3.74
CA ARG A 28 -2.35 -19.05 -3.15
C ARG A 28 -2.32 -18.98 -1.61
N SER A 29 -1.36 -19.64 -0.98
CA SER A 29 -1.20 -19.60 0.49
C SER A 29 -0.79 -18.20 0.96
N LEU A 30 0.20 -17.58 0.29
CA LEU A 30 0.61 -16.20 0.58
C LEU A 30 -0.58 -15.24 0.43
N ALA A 31 -1.31 -15.34 -0.69
CA ALA A 31 -2.46 -14.48 -0.94
C ALA A 31 -3.58 -14.63 0.10
N GLN A 32 -3.82 -15.86 0.59
CA GLN A 32 -4.82 -16.09 1.63
C GLN A 32 -4.44 -15.40 2.93
N GLU A 33 -3.18 -15.51 3.35
CA GLU A 33 -2.69 -14.90 4.58
C GLU A 33 -2.70 -13.36 4.48
N THR A 34 -2.10 -12.80 3.42
CA THR A 34 -2.09 -11.36 3.17
C THR A 34 -3.52 -10.80 3.11
N LEU A 35 -4.45 -11.46 2.41
CA LEU A 35 -5.85 -11.03 2.36
C LEU A 35 -6.46 -10.93 3.77
N THR A 36 -6.31 -11.98 4.58
CA THR A 36 -6.88 -12.02 5.94
C THR A 36 -6.29 -10.92 6.83
N ASP A 37 -4.98 -10.74 6.78
CA ASP A 37 -4.29 -9.75 7.59
C ASP A 37 -4.65 -8.32 7.19
N HIS A 38 -4.72 -8.02 5.89
CA HIS A 38 -5.13 -6.70 5.40
C HIS A 38 -6.62 -6.40 5.65
N GLN A 39 -7.50 -7.41 5.63
CA GLN A 39 -8.90 -7.23 6.06
C GLN A 39 -8.97 -6.82 7.54
N SER A 40 -8.24 -7.51 8.41
CA SER A 40 -8.15 -7.18 9.83
C SER A 40 -7.57 -5.78 10.05
N ALA A 41 -6.49 -5.45 9.34
CA ALA A 41 -5.84 -4.15 9.39
C ALA A 41 -6.76 -3.02 8.92
N GLN A 42 -7.55 -3.24 7.87
CA GLN A 42 -8.53 -2.29 7.36
C GLN A 42 -9.63 -2.03 8.38
N SER A 43 -10.21 -3.07 8.98
CA SER A 43 -11.26 -2.91 10.00
C SER A 43 -10.74 -2.16 11.24
N LYS A 44 -9.51 -2.41 11.68
CA LYS A 44 -8.88 -1.64 12.77
C LYS A 44 -8.69 -0.18 12.39
N LEU A 45 -8.26 0.10 11.15
CA LEU A 45 -8.06 1.46 10.66
C LEU A 45 -9.38 2.23 10.55
N GLU A 46 -10.46 1.57 10.12
CA GLU A 46 -11.82 2.13 10.06
C GLU A 46 -12.33 2.52 11.44
N GLN A 47 -12.12 1.67 12.45
CA GLN A 47 -12.45 1.99 13.85
C GLN A 47 -11.69 3.21 14.33
N LEU A 48 -10.38 3.27 14.08
CA LEU A 48 -9.54 4.39 14.49
C LEU A 48 -9.95 5.69 13.77
N ALA A 49 -10.24 5.62 12.47
CA ALA A 49 -10.73 6.76 11.69
C ALA A 49 -12.08 7.26 12.23
N SER A 50 -13.01 6.36 12.56
CA SER A 50 -14.30 6.71 13.17
C SER A 50 -14.13 7.42 14.51
N GLN A 51 -13.25 6.92 15.38
CA GLN A 51 -12.94 7.56 16.67
C GLN A 51 -12.37 8.98 16.50
N LYS A 52 -11.62 9.22 15.42
CA LYS A 52 -11.02 10.52 15.11
C LYS A 52 -11.89 11.42 14.23
N GLY A 53 -13.07 10.96 13.80
CA GLY A 53 -13.91 11.69 12.85
C GLY A 53 -13.26 11.88 11.47
N ALA A 54 -12.32 11.01 11.10
CA ALA A 54 -11.61 11.05 9.83
C ALA A 54 -12.37 10.23 8.76
N MET A 55 -12.36 10.72 7.52
CA MET A 55 -12.87 9.97 6.37
C MET A 55 -11.75 9.14 5.75
N LEU A 56 -12.04 7.87 5.45
CA LEU A 56 -11.16 7.00 4.70
C LEU A 56 -11.61 6.90 3.24
N PRO A 57 -10.66 6.72 2.30
CA PRO A 57 -11.00 6.38 0.93
C PRO A 57 -11.69 5.02 0.85
N SER A 58 -12.53 4.82 -0.16
CA SER A 58 -13.26 3.57 -0.41
C SER A 58 -12.65 2.74 -1.54
N SER A 59 -11.56 3.20 -2.15
CA SER A 59 -10.86 2.51 -3.24
C SER A 59 -9.34 2.67 -3.12
N PRO A 60 -8.56 1.79 -3.77
CA PRO A 60 -7.15 2.03 -4.02
C PRO A 60 -6.94 3.31 -4.84
N ASN A 61 -5.71 3.85 -4.84
CA ASN A 61 -5.34 4.94 -5.74
C ASN A 61 -5.14 4.45 -7.18
N ALA A 62 -4.92 5.37 -8.12
CA ALA A 62 -4.81 5.04 -9.56
C ALA A 62 -3.64 4.10 -9.89
N GLU A 63 -2.50 4.27 -9.22
CA GLU A 63 -1.32 3.40 -9.42
C GLU A 63 -1.60 1.96 -8.97
N GLN A 64 -2.19 1.82 -7.77
CA GLN A 64 -2.59 0.53 -7.21
C GLN A 64 -3.66 -0.17 -8.06
N GLN A 65 -4.62 0.58 -8.62
CA GLN A 65 -5.59 0.04 -9.57
C GLN A 65 -4.89 -0.47 -10.84
N GLY A 66 -3.87 0.25 -11.34
CA GLY A 66 -3.04 -0.18 -12.46
C GLY A 66 -2.36 -1.52 -12.22
N ILE A 67 -1.84 -1.75 -11.02
CA ILE A 67 -1.27 -3.06 -10.62
C ILE A 67 -2.36 -4.15 -10.63
N GLY A 68 -3.55 -3.84 -10.11
CA GLY A 68 -4.71 -4.73 -10.18
C GLY A 68 -5.03 -5.17 -11.61
N HIS A 69 -5.10 -4.22 -12.55
CA HIS A 69 -5.38 -4.51 -13.96
C HIS A 69 -4.30 -5.35 -14.65
N GLN A 70 -3.02 -5.14 -14.29
CA GLN A 70 -1.93 -6.01 -14.78
C GLN A 70 -2.13 -7.46 -14.31
N LEU A 71 -2.48 -7.65 -13.04
CA LEU A 71 -2.77 -8.98 -12.49
C LEU A 71 -4.02 -9.62 -13.10
N GLU A 72 -5.08 -8.84 -13.34
CA GLU A 72 -6.31 -9.32 -13.98
C GLU A 72 -6.03 -9.90 -15.37
N SER A 73 -5.12 -9.26 -16.11
CA SER A 73 -4.70 -9.65 -17.46
C SER A 73 -3.74 -10.84 -17.48
N ALA A 74 -3.01 -11.07 -16.39
CA ALA A 74 -2.06 -12.17 -16.28
C ALA A 74 -2.75 -13.52 -16.01
N SER A 75 -2.06 -14.63 -16.29
CA SER A 75 -2.54 -15.99 -16.01
C SER A 75 -1.37 -16.96 -15.85
N GLY A 76 -1.61 -18.11 -15.21
CA GLY A 76 -0.60 -19.15 -15.04
C GLY A 76 0.65 -18.63 -14.32
N ALA A 77 1.83 -19.06 -14.76
CA ALA A 77 3.10 -18.64 -14.18
C ALA A 77 3.36 -17.12 -14.28
N MET A 78 2.79 -16.45 -15.29
CA MET A 78 2.90 -15.00 -15.45
C MET A 78 2.12 -14.26 -14.35
N PHE A 79 0.97 -14.80 -13.93
CA PHE A 79 0.23 -14.27 -12.79
C PHE A 79 1.05 -14.36 -11.51
N ASP A 80 1.57 -15.55 -11.21
CA ASP A 80 2.38 -15.79 -10.01
C ASP A 80 3.62 -14.89 -9.95
N THR A 81 4.30 -14.73 -11.09
CA THR A 81 5.46 -13.83 -11.21
C THR A 81 5.08 -12.37 -10.95
N THR A 82 4.01 -11.89 -11.59
CA THR A 82 3.55 -10.51 -11.46
C THR A 82 3.10 -10.21 -10.03
N TYR A 83 2.38 -11.17 -9.41
CA TYR A 83 1.90 -11.07 -8.05
C TYR A 83 3.06 -10.97 -7.05
N LEU A 84 4.03 -11.88 -7.13
CA LEU A 84 5.17 -11.89 -6.21
C LEU A 84 6.04 -10.64 -6.35
N GLN A 85 6.23 -10.13 -7.57
CA GLN A 85 6.95 -8.87 -7.79
C GLN A 85 6.21 -7.67 -7.18
N ALA A 86 4.87 -7.64 -7.29
CA ALA A 86 4.05 -6.60 -6.66
C ALA A 86 4.10 -6.69 -5.13
N GLN A 87 3.96 -7.89 -4.55
CA GLN A 87 4.04 -8.08 -3.09
C GLN A 87 5.40 -7.65 -2.55
N ILE A 88 6.51 -8.04 -3.17
CA ILE A 88 7.86 -7.66 -2.70
C ILE A 88 8.03 -6.13 -2.72
N ALA A 89 7.73 -5.48 -3.86
CA ALA A 89 7.90 -4.04 -3.98
C ALA A 89 7.00 -3.26 -3.00
N GLY A 90 5.71 -3.62 -2.94
CA GLY A 90 4.75 -2.97 -2.05
C GLY A 90 5.10 -3.12 -0.57
N HIS A 91 5.54 -4.32 -0.14
CA HIS A 91 5.87 -4.55 1.26
C HIS A 91 7.22 -3.93 1.67
N GLN A 92 8.19 -3.80 0.75
CA GLN A 92 9.42 -3.04 1.00
C GLN A 92 9.15 -1.56 1.23
N GLU A 93 8.30 -0.96 0.39
CA GLU A 93 7.88 0.42 0.55
C GLU A 93 7.07 0.61 1.84
N ALA A 94 6.09 -0.26 2.09
CA ALA A 94 5.28 -0.23 3.30
C ALA A 94 6.13 -0.36 4.57
N ALA A 95 7.15 -1.23 4.58
CA ALA A 95 8.06 -1.37 5.72
C ALA A 95 8.86 -0.08 5.98
N THR A 96 9.26 0.63 4.92
CA THR A 96 9.97 1.90 5.03
C THR A 96 9.06 2.99 5.58
N GLN A 97 7.86 3.15 5.01
CA GLN A 97 6.88 4.14 5.45
C GLN A 97 6.40 3.87 6.88
N THR A 98 6.15 2.60 7.24
CA THR A 98 5.70 2.22 8.58
C THR A 98 6.77 2.54 9.62
N ARG A 99 8.05 2.26 9.34
CA ARG A 99 9.16 2.67 10.23
C ARG A 99 9.25 4.18 10.39
N ALA A 100 9.06 4.94 9.30
CA ALA A 100 9.05 6.40 9.35
C ALA A 100 7.90 6.95 10.22
N GLU A 101 6.69 6.40 10.08
CA GLU A 101 5.54 6.76 10.94
C GLU A 101 5.83 6.45 12.41
N ILE A 102 6.39 5.28 12.71
CA ILE A 102 6.76 4.91 14.09
C ILE A 102 7.79 5.89 14.68
N ALA A 103 8.77 6.33 13.88
CA ALA A 103 9.86 7.17 14.34
C ALA A 103 9.51 8.66 14.41
N SER A 104 8.63 9.14 13.52
CA SER A 104 8.44 10.58 13.27
C SER A 104 6.97 11.01 13.08
N GLY A 105 6.03 10.08 13.24
CA GLY A 105 4.59 10.37 13.26
C GLY A 105 4.21 11.31 14.41
N HIS A 106 3.12 12.04 14.21
CA HIS A 106 2.64 13.05 15.17
C HIS A 106 1.40 12.59 15.96
N ASP A 107 0.68 11.58 15.46
CA ASP A 107 -0.51 11.04 16.11
C ASP A 107 -0.15 9.72 16.80
N ALA A 108 -0.21 9.69 18.12
CA ALA A 108 0.20 8.53 18.93
C ALA A 108 -0.62 7.27 18.60
N ASP A 109 -1.89 7.39 18.25
CA ASP A 109 -2.73 6.23 17.91
C ASP A 109 -2.34 5.67 16.54
N VAL A 110 -1.98 6.54 15.59
CA VAL A 110 -1.47 6.13 14.27
C VAL A 110 -0.09 5.48 14.41
N GLN A 111 0.78 6.02 15.26
CA GLN A 111 2.06 5.38 15.57
C GLN A 111 1.88 4.01 16.20
N ASN A 112 0.93 3.85 17.12
CA ASN A 112 0.65 2.54 17.75
C ASN A 112 0.08 1.54 16.74
N TYR A 113 -0.85 1.98 15.88
CA TYR A 113 -1.31 1.16 14.75
C TYR A 113 -0.14 0.71 13.85
N ALA A 114 0.80 1.62 13.54
CA ALA A 114 1.97 1.31 12.74
C ALA A 114 2.91 0.30 13.43
N LYS A 115 3.14 0.44 14.75
CA LYS A 115 3.92 -0.52 15.55
C LYS A 115 3.32 -1.92 15.52
N ASP A 116 2.00 -2.03 15.65
CA ASP A 116 1.29 -3.30 15.63
C ASP A 116 1.34 -3.98 14.26
N PHE A 117 1.38 -3.19 13.19
CA PHE A 117 1.33 -3.72 11.82
C PHE A 117 2.70 -3.99 11.21
N LEU A 118 3.77 -3.33 11.66
CA LEU A 118 5.13 -3.54 11.12
C LEU A 118 5.57 -5.02 11.09
N PRO A 119 5.35 -5.84 12.13
CA PRO A 119 5.71 -7.26 12.09
C PRO A 119 4.99 -8.04 10.98
N VAL A 120 3.74 -7.70 10.69
CA VAL A 120 2.93 -8.32 9.63
C VAL A 120 3.51 -7.97 8.25
N VAL A 121 3.81 -6.69 8.03
CA VAL A 121 4.43 -6.23 6.77
C VAL A 121 5.76 -6.95 6.51
N LEU A 122 6.60 -7.09 7.53
CA LEU A 122 7.89 -7.78 7.41
C LEU A 122 7.73 -9.28 7.16
N LYS A 123 6.71 -9.90 7.77
CA LYS A 123 6.38 -11.31 7.52
C LYS A 123 5.98 -11.52 6.06
N HIS A 124 5.02 -10.74 5.56
CA HIS A 124 4.55 -10.85 4.17
C HIS A 124 5.67 -10.61 3.15
N LEU A 125 6.57 -9.66 3.41
CA LEU A 125 7.76 -9.45 2.59
C LEU A 125 8.63 -10.71 2.54
N SER A 126 8.96 -11.26 3.71
CA SER A 126 9.78 -12.47 3.83
C SER A 126 9.15 -13.65 3.09
N ASP A 127 7.83 -13.84 3.22
CA ASP A 127 7.12 -14.94 2.57
C ASP A 127 7.05 -14.76 1.06
N ALA A 128 6.87 -13.53 0.58
CA ALA A 128 6.90 -13.20 -0.84
C ALA A 128 8.29 -13.44 -1.46
N GLU A 129 9.36 -13.04 -0.78
CA GLU A 129 10.74 -13.31 -1.20
C GLU A 129 11.04 -14.82 -1.22
N ALA A 130 10.57 -15.57 -0.22
CA ALA A 130 10.73 -17.01 -0.16
C ALA A 130 9.98 -17.72 -1.29
N ALA A 131 8.73 -17.32 -1.56
CA ALA A 131 7.94 -17.84 -2.67
C ALA A 131 8.57 -17.51 -4.03
N ALA A 132 9.06 -16.27 -4.22
CA ALA A 132 9.75 -15.87 -5.43
C ALA A 132 11.01 -16.71 -5.67
N LYS A 133 11.83 -16.92 -4.64
CA LYS A 133 13.00 -17.78 -4.72
C LYS A 133 12.64 -19.22 -5.08
N ALA A 134 11.59 -19.77 -4.46
CA ALA A 134 11.15 -21.15 -4.74
C ALA A 134 10.65 -21.35 -6.18
N LEU A 135 10.08 -20.30 -6.78
CA LEU A 135 9.57 -20.33 -8.16
C LEU A 135 10.57 -19.82 -9.21
N GLY A 136 11.78 -19.43 -8.80
CA GLY A 136 12.78 -18.84 -9.70
C GLY A 136 12.39 -17.46 -10.24
N VAL A 137 11.50 -16.75 -9.55
CA VAL A 137 11.11 -15.37 -9.90
C VAL A 137 12.16 -14.41 -9.37
N ALA A 138 12.82 -13.71 -10.29
CA ALA A 138 13.75 -12.66 -9.93
C ALA A 138 12.99 -11.39 -9.46
N PRO A 139 13.47 -10.71 -8.41
CA PRO A 139 12.95 -9.39 -8.06
C PRO A 139 13.20 -8.42 -9.22
N LYS A 140 12.27 -7.50 -9.50
CA LYS A 140 12.45 -6.42 -10.49
C LYS A 140 13.64 -5.56 -10.03
N GLY A 141 14.82 -5.87 -10.55
CA GLY A 141 16.10 -5.30 -10.13
C GLY A 141 17.29 -6.25 -10.36
N ALA A 142 17.04 -7.56 -10.49
CA ALA A 142 18.06 -8.52 -10.90
C ALA A 142 18.07 -8.64 -12.44
N ASN A 143 18.94 -7.87 -13.08
CA ASN A 143 19.29 -8.05 -14.49
C ASN A 143 19.89 -9.45 -14.71
N THR A 144 19.15 -10.35 -15.35
CA THR A 144 19.69 -11.47 -16.14
C THR A 144 18.98 -11.47 -17.49
N GLY A 145 19.63 -10.84 -18.48
CA GLY A 145 18.98 -10.33 -19.68
C GLY A 145 18.57 -11.36 -20.74
N SER A 146 17.59 -10.95 -21.56
CA SER A 146 17.68 -10.81 -23.02
C SER A 146 16.30 -10.44 -23.56
N GLY A 147 16.08 -9.18 -23.93
CA GLY A 147 14.83 -8.72 -24.56
C GLY A 147 14.43 -7.32 -24.07
N GLY A 148 14.81 -6.30 -24.84
CA GLY A 148 14.97 -4.93 -24.37
C GLY A 148 13.71 -4.18 -23.94
N PHE A 149 13.94 -3.15 -23.12
CA PHE A 149 13.54 -1.78 -23.44
C PHE A 149 14.69 -0.84 -23.11
N VAL A 150 14.88 0.11 -24.02
CA VAL A 150 16.05 0.95 -24.21
C VAL A 150 16.22 1.93 -23.04
N GLU A 151 17.43 1.93 -22.50
CA GLU A 151 17.97 2.98 -21.66
C GLU A 151 18.16 4.25 -22.49
N GLN A 152 17.43 5.31 -22.15
CA GLN A 152 17.83 6.68 -22.48
C GLN A 152 18.29 7.35 -21.19
N ALA A 153 19.59 7.23 -20.93
CA ALA A 153 20.30 8.11 -20.02
C ALA A 153 20.48 9.50 -20.66
N HIS A 154 20.52 10.54 -19.82
CA HIS A 154 21.53 11.62 -19.69
C HIS A 154 20.88 12.89 -19.08
N PRO A 155 21.63 13.81 -18.44
CA PRO A 155 22.79 13.66 -17.56
C PRO A 155 22.57 14.33 -16.18
N ARG A 156 23.47 14.08 -15.23
CA ARG A 156 23.52 14.76 -13.92
C ARG A 156 24.10 16.18 -14.04
N ALA A 157 23.42 17.15 -13.44
CA ALA A 157 24.05 18.31 -12.80
C ALA A 157 23.15 18.79 -11.65
N ALA A 158 23.78 19.26 -10.58
CA ALA A 158 23.16 19.67 -9.33
C ALA A 158 22.09 20.76 -9.53
N ASP A 159 20.92 20.55 -8.95
CA ASP A 159 20.04 21.63 -8.51
C ASP A 159 19.18 21.16 -7.32
N LEU A 160 19.15 22.01 -6.30
CA LEU A 160 18.26 21.89 -5.15
C LEU A 160 16.80 21.91 -5.63
N GLY A 161 16.13 20.77 -5.53
CA GLY A 161 14.71 20.61 -5.86
C GLY A 161 13.92 20.07 -4.69
N LEU A 162 13.56 20.96 -3.77
CA LEU A 162 12.44 20.75 -2.84
C LEU A 162 11.17 20.55 -3.69
N VAL A 163 10.62 19.34 -3.75
CA VAL A 163 9.26 19.11 -4.24
C VAL A 163 8.37 18.84 -3.03
N VAL A 164 7.79 19.93 -2.52
CA VAL A 164 6.62 19.91 -1.64
C VAL A 164 5.42 20.30 -2.50
N ALA A 165 4.42 19.41 -2.57
CA ALA A 165 3.02 19.72 -2.82
C ALA A 165 2.21 18.45 -2.48
N GLY A 166 1.31 18.38 -1.51
CA GLY A 166 0.61 19.34 -0.64
C GLY A 166 -0.60 18.58 -0.08
N LEU A 167 -1.27 18.83 1.04
CA LEU A 167 -1.41 19.85 2.10
C LEU A 167 -2.19 19.08 3.20
N ALA A 168 -2.33 19.42 4.48
CA ALA A 168 -1.82 20.42 5.40
C ALA A 168 -2.34 19.98 6.79
N MET A 169 -1.58 20.29 7.83
CA MET A 169 -2.04 20.26 9.22
C MET A 169 -3.15 21.30 9.44
N ALA A 170 -4.25 20.91 10.09
CA ALA A 170 -5.09 21.83 10.86
C ALA A 170 -5.71 21.09 12.05
N ALA A 171 -5.19 21.42 13.24
CA ALA A 171 -5.87 21.20 14.50
C ALA A 171 -7.09 22.14 14.60
N GLY A 172 -8.18 21.68 15.21
CA GLY A 172 -9.35 22.52 15.45
C GLY A 172 -10.46 21.80 16.20
N ALA A 173 -10.45 21.95 17.53
CA ALA A 173 -11.58 21.65 18.41
C ALA A 173 -12.86 22.39 17.95
N GLY A 174 -14.02 21.78 18.22
CA GLY A 174 -15.31 22.21 17.67
C GLY A 174 -15.88 23.51 18.22
N VAL A 175 -17.12 23.80 17.81
CA VAL A 175 -18.17 24.50 18.59
C VAL A 175 -19.48 24.38 17.81
N VAL A 176 -20.49 23.82 18.50
CA VAL A 176 -21.93 23.97 18.24
C VAL A 176 -22.32 25.42 18.50
N LEU A 177 -23.09 26.11 17.63
CA LEU A 177 -24.17 27.05 18.02
C LEU A 177 -24.91 27.74 16.85
N LEU A 178 -26.20 27.40 16.75
CA LEU A 178 -27.42 28.21 16.48
C LEU A 178 -27.43 29.51 15.62
N ARG A 179 -28.31 29.47 14.59
CA ARG A 179 -29.28 30.48 14.06
C ARG A 179 -29.19 31.95 14.53
N ARG A 180 -29.20 32.90 13.57
CA ARG A 180 -30.35 33.85 13.33
C ARG A 180 -30.18 34.80 12.13
N ARG A 181 -31.24 34.82 11.29
CA ARG A 181 -31.88 35.90 10.50
C ARG A 181 -31.07 37.14 10.08
N GLN A 182 -31.01 37.33 8.76
CA GLN A 182 -30.80 38.62 8.11
C GLN A 182 -32.06 39.51 8.24
N ARG A 183 -31.87 40.75 8.69
CA ARG A 183 -32.62 41.93 8.27
C ARG A 183 -31.61 42.84 7.58
N LEU A 184 -31.94 43.33 6.40
CA LEU A 184 -31.32 44.53 5.83
C LEU A 184 -32.42 45.57 5.71
N GLU A 185 -32.08 46.77 6.13
CA GLU A 185 -32.83 48.01 5.93
C GLU A 185 -32.84 48.42 4.45
#